data_AF-A0A8T6G8M8-F1
#
_entry.id   AF-A0A8T6G8M8-F1
#
_cell.length_a   1.000
_cell.length_b   1.000
_cell.length_c   1.000
_cell.angle_alpha   90.00
_cell.angle_beta   90.00
_cell.angle_gamma   90.00
#
_symmetry.space_group_name_H-M   'P 1'
#
loop_
_entity.id
_entity.type
_entity.pdbx_description
1 polymer ?
#
loop_
_entity_poly.entity_id
_entity_poly.type
_entity_poly.pdbx_seq_one_letter_code
_entity_poly.pdbx_strand_id
1 'polypeptide(L)'
;MRPIEADTLRLISRMPLIDRLEAVAVSGRSRSAVYNAFDALERDGLAASVPHASDLIPSIRRYFPTADGLHRLAEEEGFPVEDMLRNRPVSAQWLRVLMERLDALAVIYRLASAISGIEHPIRFRWFRAMPMDAAVALRDGRVIAVVRQGTATDRTGFSKRLWRLGQEERPAAVLMLMPDEARLRHARRLVAGAPSIAYLALESDAASAGAGAAIWRTPSGAALLDLRTALEHTGSRGPWPGDETPARASLPEAIDENTDEDWMLPSVLRPVDKRAIDLISDWPWMSHAHMGALIGLKRSRLSEVVVRLRELGLAVDVPIEGRRRLAVTDRALAMLARRDRASVGAARKRWSVTPVDDGKLMTWRNVSGTRSRQLLRNVEHTAAVHGFVAALARQARSRSREIVQLDPPRRASRYFHHNDRMRSVQPDAFGMLHRGNAVRPFFLEWERRAVRPVTMAARLAPYLRYYSTHRPTDDHGAQPDVLIVFDDDIAQTHFLRVAREEMARTGVSVPLLVSHRKLLEQEGPLGRAWLTPGVLEPVQAFRAP
;
A
#
# COMPACT_ATOMS: atom_id res chain seq x y z
N MET A 1 11.14 -19.18 -36.65
CA MET A 1 10.26 -18.27 -35.90
C MET A 1 9.52 -17.37 -36.88
N ARG A 2 8.19 -17.31 -36.81
CA ARG A 2 7.34 -16.45 -37.64
C ARG A 2 7.55 -14.97 -37.23
N PRO A 3 7.33 -13.99 -38.13
CA PRO A 3 7.49 -12.57 -37.78
C PRO A 3 6.67 -12.14 -36.54
N ILE A 4 5.45 -12.68 -36.40
CA ILE A 4 4.59 -12.41 -35.24
C ILE A 4 5.20 -12.91 -33.91
N GLU A 5 5.85 -14.06 -33.92
CA GLU A 5 6.52 -14.66 -32.76
C GLU A 5 7.75 -13.85 -32.38
N ALA A 6 8.56 -13.48 -33.38
CA ALA A 6 9.73 -12.62 -33.20
C ALA A 6 9.37 -11.29 -32.51
N ASP A 7 8.36 -10.61 -33.02
CA ASP A 7 7.90 -9.35 -32.45
C ASP A 7 7.27 -9.51 -31.07
N THR A 8 6.64 -10.66 -30.79
CA THR A 8 6.12 -10.98 -29.46
C THR A 8 7.27 -11.23 -28.49
N LEU A 9 8.32 -11.93 -28.90
CA LEU A 9 9.53 -12.16 -28.11
C LEU A 9 10.29 -10.84 -27.85
N ARG A 10 10.36 -9.93 -28.84
CA ARG A 10 10.83 -8.54 -28.67
C ARG A 10 10.01 -7.77 -27.65
N LEU A 11 8.68 -7.91 -27.67
CA LEU A 11 7.81 -7.26 -26.70
C LEU A 11 8.05 -7.80 -25.29
N ILE A 12 8.05 -9.12 -25.10
CA ILE A 12 8.31 -9.75 -23.80
C ILE A 12 9.69 -9.38 -23.28
N SER A 13 10.69 -9.22 -24.16
CA SER A 13 12.03 -8.80 -23.76
C SER A 13 12.12 -7.31 -23.35
N ARG A 14 11.23 -6.46 -23.83
CA ARG A 14 11.14 -5.05 -23.40
C ARG A 14 10.27 -4.88 -22.16
N MET A 15 9.25 -5.72 -22.03
CA MET A 15 8.28 -5.73 -20.92
C MET A 15 8.15 -7.15 -20.36
N PRO A 16 9.16 -7.68 -19.65
CA PRO A 16 9.07 -9.01 -19.05
C PRO A 16 7.94 -9.09 -18.05
N LEU A 17 7.36 -10.28 -17.90
CA LEU A 17 6.20 -10.57 -17.07
C LEU A 17 4.91 -9.85 -17.53
N ILE A 18 4.83 -9.46 -18.80
CA ILE A 18 3.59 -8.94 -19.41
C ILE A 18 2.58 -10.08 -19.58
N ASP A 19 1.29 -9.80 -19.40
CA ASP A 19 0.24 -10.75 -19.73
C ASP A 19 -0.25 -10.59 -21.19
N ARG A 20 -1.04 -11.56 -21.66
CA ARG A 20 -1.50 -11.58 -23.07
C ARG A 20 -2.41 -10.40 -23.42
N LEU A 21 -3.25 -9.93 -22.49
CA LEU A 21 -4.16 -8.79 -22.73
C LEU A 21 -3.40 -7.46 -22.73
N GLU A 22 -2.45 -7.32 -21.79
CA GLU A 22 -1.52 -6.19 -21.77
C GLU A 22 -0.71 -6.14 -23.08
N ALA A 23 -0.24 -7.30 -23.56
CA ALA A 23 0.49 -7.40 -24.82
C ALA A 23 -0.37 -7.06 -26.05
N VAL A 24 -1.66 -7.42 -26.07
CA VAL A 24 -2.62 -6.98 -27.12
C VAL A 24 -2.69 -5.45 -27.17
N ALA A 25 -2.91 -4.81 -26.02
CA ALA A 25 -3.03 -3.36 -25.95
C ALA A 25 -1.74 -2.63 -26.37
N VAL A 26 -0.59 -3.12 -25.92
CA VAL A 26 0.72 -2.47 -26.19
C VAL A 26 1.22 -2.73 -27.61
N SER A 27 0.90 -3.88 -28.21
CA SER A 27 1.34 -4.22 -29.56
C SER A 27 0.44 -3.72 -30.69
N GLY A 28 -0.80 -3.33 -30.38
CA GLY A 28 -1.80 -2.95 -31.38
C GLY A 28 -2.26 -4.12 -32.27
N ARG A 29 -1.96 -5.37 -31.87
CA ARG A 29 -2.28 -6.57 -32.65
C ARG A 29 -3.60 -7.19 -32.23
N SER A 30 -4.17 -8.01 -33.11
CA SER A 30 -5.38 -8.76 -32.78
C SER A 30 -5.13 -9.74 -31.64
N ARG A 31 -6.17 -9.98 -30.82
CA ARG A 31 -6.12 -10.90 -29.68
C ARG A 31 -5.67 -12.31 -30.10
N SER A 32 -6.25 -12.85 -31.17
CA SER A 32 -5.91 -14.19 -31.65
C SER A 32 -4.45 -14.29 -32.09
N ALA A 33 -3.91 -13.27 -32.77
CA ALA A 33 -2.51 -13.28 -33.22
C ALA A 33 -1.54 -13.28 -32.03
N VAL A 34 -1.80 -12.45 -31.02
CA VAL A 34 -0.97 -12.41 -29.80
C VAL A 34 -1.03 -13.73 -29.04
N TYR A 35 -2.24 -14.26 -28.79
CA TYR A 35 -2.40 -15.52 -28.05
C TYR A 35 -1.67 -16.68 -28.74
N ASN A 36 -1.88 -16.83 -30.06
CA ASN A 36 -1.21 -17.88 -30.85
C ASN A 36 0.32 -17.72 -30.83
N ALA A 37 0.84 -16.49 -30.81
CA ALA A 37 2.27 -16.24 -30.71
C ALA A 37 2.83 -16.62 -29.31
N PHE A 38 2.14 -16.27 -28.23
CA PHE A 38 2.52 -16.70 -26.88
C PHE A 38 2.50 -18.23 -26.73
N ASP A 39 1.46 -18.89 -27.23
CA ASP A 39 1.34 -20.36 -27.19
C ASP A 39 2.45 -21.05 -28.00
N ALA A 40 2.84 -20.48 -29.15
CA ALA A 40 3.95 -20.99 -29.95
C ALA A 40 5.31 -20.79 -29.24
N LEU A 41 5.58 -19.59 -28.73
CA LEU A 41 6.83 -19.30 -28.00
C LEU A 41 7.00 -20.17 -26.75
N GLU A 42 5.91 -20.43 -26.02
CA GLU A 42 5.93 -21.32 -24.84
C GLU A 42 6.16 -22.78 -25.24
N ARG A 43 5.50 -23.26 -26.30
CA ARG A 43 5.69 -24.62 -26.82
C ARG A 43 7.13 -24.85 -27.31
N ASP A 44 7.72 -23.85 -27.94
CA ASP A 44 9.07 -23.90 -28.48
C ASP A 44 10.15 -23.64 -27.41
N GLY A 45 9.77 -23.44 -26.14
CA GLY A 45 10.71 -23.19 -25.04
C GLY A 45 11.39 -21.82 -25.09
N LEU A 46 10.91 -20.89 -25.92
CA LEU A 46 11.47 -19.53 -26.09
C LEU A 46 10.90 -18.53 -25.08
N ALA A 47 9.74 -18.83 -24.50
CA ALA A 47 9.15 -18.06 -23.41
C ALA A 47 8.66 -19.01 -22.31
N ALA A 48 8.72 -18.54 -21.07
CA ALA A 48 8.13 -19.20 -19.93
C ALA A 48 7.13 -18.27 -19.26
N SER A 49 6.36 -18.78 -18.30
CA SER A 49 5.42 -17.96 -17.55
C SER A 49 5.30 -18.35 -16.08
N VAL A 50 4.84 -17.40 -15.28
CA VAL A 50 4.52 -17.60 -13.86
C VAL A 50 3.06 -17.23 -13.60
N PRO A 51 2.38 -17.91 -12.65
CA PRO A 51 1.07 -17.47 -12.21
C PRO A 51 1.17 -16.16 -11.42
N HIS A 52 0.16 -15.30 -11.55
CA HIS A 52 0.03 -14.08 -10.76
C HIS A 52 -1.43 -13.81 -10.44
N ALA A 53 -1.70 -13.46 -9.19
CA ALA A 53 -2.99 -12.96 -8.75
C ALA A 53 -2.78 -11.97 -7.59
N SER A 54 -3.60 -10.92 -7.52
CA SER A 54 -3.64 -10.00 -6.38
C SER A 54 -5.07 -9.53 -6.13
N ASP A 55 -5.27 -8.65 -5.15
CA ASP A 55 -6.58 -8.04 -4.93
C ASP A 55 -7.02 -7.13 -6.08
N LEU A 56 -6.06 -6.57 -6.84
CA LEU A 56 -6.32 -5.66 -7.95
C LEU A 56 -6.28 -6.35 -9.32
N ILE A 57 -5.70 -7.56 -9.39
CA ILE A 57 -5.39 -8.23 -10.64
C ILE A 57 -5.92 -9.66 -10.57
N PRO A 58 -6.81 -10.06 -11.51
CA PRO A 58 -7.33 -11.42 -11.55
C PRO A 58 -6.20 -12.43 -11.77
N SER A 59 -6.49 -13.71 -11.53
CA SER A 59 -5.51 -14.77 -11.78
C SER A 59 -5.15 -14.85 -13.27
N ILE A 60 -3.88 -14.65 -13.58
CA ILE A 60 -3.34 -14.58 -14.95
C ILE A 60 -1.95 -15.25 -15.01
N ARG A 61 -1.48 -15.54 -16.24
CA ARG A 61 -0.11 -15.96 -16.51
C ARG A 61 0.70 -14.77 -17.03
N ARG A 62 1.89 -14.58 -16.48
CA ARG A 62 2.82 -13.50 -16.85
C ARG A 62 4.06 -14.08 -17.49
N TYR A 63 4.41 -13.60 -18.68
CA TYR A 63 5.37 -14.24 -19.56
C TYR A 63 6.72 -13.53 -19.58
N PHE A 64 7.82 -14.29 -19.62
CA PHE A 64 9.18 -13.79 -19.70
C PHE A 64 10.00 -14.63 -20.70
N PRO A 65 11.08 -14.09 -21.30
CA PRO A 65 11.88 -14.85 -22.25
C PRO A 65 12.77 -15.85 -21.50
N THR A 66 12.95 -17.05 -22.06
CA THR A 66 13.93 -18.03 -21.55
C THR A 66 15.34 -17.67 -22.04
N ALA A 67 16.37 -18.39 -21.55
CA ALA A 67 17.71 -18.26 -22.08
C ALA A 67 17.76 -18.51 -23.60
N ASP A 68 17.11 -19.58 -24.07
CA ASP A 68 17.01 -19.93 -25.49
C ASP A 68 16.25 -18.86 -26.29
N GLY A 69 15.17 -18.32 -25.72
CA GLY A 69 14.46 -17.18 -26.29
C GLY A 69 15.34 -15.96 -26.49
N LEU A 70 16.16 -15.62 -25.50
CA LEU A 70 17.09 -14.49 -25.59
C LEU A 70 18.20 -14.73 -26.61
N HIS A 71 18.78 -15.94 -26.67
CA HIS A 71 19.75 -16.29 -27.71
C HIS A 71 19.15 -16.19 -29.11
N ARG A 72 17.95 -16.73 -29.29
CA ARG A 72 17.25 -16.68 -30.57
C ARG A 72 16.93 -15.25 -31.01
N LEU A 73 16.50 -14.42 -30.05
CA LEU A 73 16.22 -13.01 -30.33
C LEU A 73 17.49 -12.22 -30.65
N ALA A 74 18.59 -12.49 -29.93
CA ALA A 74 19.89 -11.88 -30.15
C ALA A 74 20.43 -12.19 -31.56
N GLU A 75 20.33 -13.45 -32.00
CA GLU A 75 20.65 -13.90 -33.35
C GLU A 75 19.81 -13.14 -34.41
N GLU A 76 18.50 -13.04 -34.20
CA GLU A 76 17.60 -12.37 -35.16
C GLU A 76 17.85 -10.86 -35.27
N GLU A 77 18.19 -10.20 -34.16
CA GLU A 77 18.49 -8.76 -34.17
C GLU A 77 19.95 -8.45 -34.56
N GLY A 78 20.82 -9.46 -34.66
CA GLY A 78 22.24 -9.29 -34.98
C GLY A 78 23.04 -8.63 -33.85
N PHE A 79 22.63 -8.82 -32.59
CA PHE A 79 23.32 -8.27 -31.40
C PHE A 79 23.81 -9.40 -30.48
N PRO A 80 24.95 -9.23 -29.79
CA PRO A 80 25.35 -10.14 -28.73
C PRO A 80 24.29 -10.22 -27.61
N VAL A 81 24.05 -11.41 -27.07
CA VAL A 81 23.06 -11.60 -26.00
C VAL A 81 23.46 -10.83 -24.73
N GLU A 82 24.75 -10.64 -24.50
CA GLU A 82 25.32 -9.88 -23.38
C GLU A 82 24.89 -8.41 -23.42
N ASP A 83 24.85 -7.81 -24.61
CA ASP A 83 24.39 -6.43 -24.79
C ASP A 83 22.88 -6.33 -24.54
N MET A 84 22.12 -7.36 -24.93
CA MET A 84 20.70 -7.43 -24.63
C MET A 84 20.45 -7.52 -23.12
N LEU A 85 21.20 -8.37 -22.40
CA LEU A 85 21.10 -8.55 -20.95
C LEU A 85 21.48 -7.28 -20.17
N ARG A 86 22.38 -6.44 -20.71
CA ARG A 86 22.79 -5.17 -20.11
C ARG A 86 21.78 -4.04 -20.36
N ASN A 87 21.18 -4.02 -21.55
CA ASN A 87 20.34 -2.90 -22.00
C ASN A 87 18.83 -3.15 -21.85
N ARG A 88 18.41 -4.39 -21.60
CA ARG A 88 16.99 -4.76 -21.40
C ARG A 88 16.77 -5.39 -20.02
N PRO A 89 15.54 -5.32 -19.47
CA PRO A 89 15.24 -5.87 -18.15
C PRO A 89 15.07 -7.40 -18.13
N VAL A 90 15.89 -8.14 -18.88
CA VAL A 90 15.71 -9.60 -19.13
C VAL A 90 16.75 -10.49 -18.46
N SER A 91 17.76 -9.91 -17.81
CA SER A 91 18.74 -10.71 -17.07
C SER A 91 18.11 -11.37 -15.84
N ALA A 92 18.75 -12.43 -15.31
CA ALA A 92 18.29 -13.11 -14.09
C ALA A 92 18.10 -12.12 -12.92
N GLN A 93 19.02 -11.16 -12.77
CA GLN A 93 18.95 -10.13 -11.73
C GLN A 93 17.73 -9.22 -11.93
N TRP A 94 17.42 -8.84 -13.17
CA TRP A 94 16.25 -8.05 -13.47
C TRP A 94 14.96 -8.83 -13.25
N LEU A 95 14.89 -10.07 -13.73
CA LEU A 95 13.73 -10.93 -13.54
C LEU A 95 13.43 -11.11 -12.05
N ARG A 96 14.45 -11.34 -11.22
CA ARG A 96 14.33 -11.36 -9.76
C ARG A 96 13.74 -10.07 -9.20
N VAL A 97 14.27 -8.91 -9.59
CA VAL A 97 13.76 -7.59 -9.12
C VAL A 97 12.30 -7.36 -9.54
N LEU A 98 11.94 -7.74 -10.77
CA LEU A 98 10.56 -7.58 -11.26
C LEU A 98 9.60 -8.55 -10.56
N MET A 99 10.03 -9.78 -10.29
CA MET A 99 9.27 -10.78 -9.53
C MET A 99 9.05 -10.37 -8.07
N GLU A 100 10.07 -9.81 -7.41
CA GLU A 100 9.92 -9.22 -6.07
C GLU A 100 8.89 -8.08 -6.05
N ARG A 101 8.60 -7.48 -7.21
CA ARG A 101 7.69 -6.35 -7.41
C ARG A 101 6.46 -6.71 -8.26
N LEU A 102 6.12 -7.99 -8.37
CA LEU A 102 5.13 -8.48 -9.33
C LEU A 102 3.76 -7.77 -9.26
N ASP A 103 3.28 -7.46 -8.05
CA ASP A 103 2.02 -6.72 -7.86
C ASP A 103 2.10 -5.28 -8.38
N ALA A 104 3.20 -4.58 -8.11
CA ALA A 104 3.42 -3.22 -8.61
C ALA A 104 3.61 -3.22 -10.13
N LEU A 105 4.33 -4.22 -10.66
CA LEU A 105 4.54 -4.43 -12.09
C LEU A 105 3.21 -4.57 -12.82
N ALA A 106 2.31 -5.39 -12.28
CA ALA A 106 1.00 -5.61 -12.87
C ALA A 106 0.19 -4.32 -13.01
N VAL A 107 0.14 -3.49 -11.97
CA VAL A 107 -0.58 -2.21 -12.03
C VAL A 107 0.06 -1.26 -13.04
N ILE A 108 1.40 -1.20 -13.10
CA ILE A 108 2.12 -0.35 -14.05
C ILE A 108 1.91 -0.81 -15.50
N TYR A 109 1.80 -2.11 -15.76
CA TYR A 109 1.48 -2.62 -17.10
C TYR A 109 0.03 -2.39 -17.50
N ARG A 110 -0.92 -2.40 -16.56
CA ARG A 110 -2.29 -1.96 -16.82
C ARG A 110 -2.36 -0.49 -17.18
N LEU A 111 -1.60 0.35 -16.46
CA LEU A 111 -1.43 1.76 -16.82
C LEU A 111 -0.80 1.93 -18.21
N ALA A 112 0.28 1.20 -18.52
CA ALA A 112 0.91 1.26 -19.84
C ALA A 112 -0.05 0.82 -20.97
N SER A 113 -0.90 -0.18 -20.70
CA SER A 113 -1.94 -0.63 -21.63
C SER A 113 -2.98 0.47 -21.87
N ALA A 114 -3.40 1.18 -20.81
CA ALA A 114 -4.32 2.30 -20.92
C ALA A 114 -3.70 3.48 -21.70
N ILE A 115 -2.41 3.78 -21.48
CA ILE A 115 -1.68 4.78 -22.27
C ILE A 115 -1.61 4.36 -23.74
N SER A 116 -1.30 3.09 -24.03
CA SER A 116 -1.24 2.57 -25.41
C SER A 116 -2.59 2.67 -26.16
N GLY A 117 -3.71 2.59 -25.44
CA GLY A 117 -5.04 2.82 -26.00
C GLY A 117 -5.32 4.27 -26.40
N ILE A 118 -4.52 5.22 -25.92
CA ILE A 118 -4.60 6.66 -26.26
C ILE A 118 -3.57 7.00 -27.34
N GLU A 119 -2.32 6.55 -27.13
CA GLU A 119 -1.16 6.84 -27.96
C GLU A 119 -0.46 5.54 -28.34
N HIS A 120 -0.31 5.26 -29.64
CA HIS A 120 0.38 4.07 -30.13
C HIS A 120 1.29 4.43 -31.32
N PRO A 121 2.53 3.89 -31.40
CA PRO A 121 3.17 3.00 -30.43
C PRO A 121 3.73 3.74 -29.21
N ILE A 122 3.79 3.05 -28.08
CA ILE A 122 4.56 3.49 -26.91
C ILE A 122 5.91 2.78 -26.82
N ARG A 123 6.86 3.41 -26.15
CA ARG A 123 8.08 2.74 -25.67
C ARG A 123 8.05 2.70 -24.15
N PHE A 124 8.51 1.61 -23.55
CA PHE A 124 8.46 1.38 -22.13
C PHE A 124 9.84 1.04 -21.58
N ARG A 125 10.18 1.53 -20.38
CA ARG A 125 11.43 1.20 -19.67
C ARG A 125 11.19 1.04 -18.17
N TRP A 126 11.78 0.01 -17.57
CA TRP A 126 11.86 -0.18 -16.11
C TRP A 126 13.12 0.47 -15.53
N PHE A 127 13.06 0.85 -14.25
CA PHE A 127 14.21 1.36 -13.50
C PHE A 127 14.47 0.61 -12.18
N ARG A 128 15.73 0.21 -11.95
CA ARG A 128 16.12 -0.48 -10.69
C ARG A 128 16.30 0.50 -9.56
N ALA A 129 17.16 1.50 -9.78
CA ALA A 129 17.66 2.39 -8.74
C ALA A 129 17.05 3.80 -8.80
N MET A 130 16.48 4.19 -9.95
CA MET A 130 15.94 5.54 -10.12
C MET A 130 14.80 5.88 -9.15
N PRO A 131 14.59 7.17 -8.87
CA PRO A 131 13.42 7.68 -8.15
C PRO A 131 12.07 7.33 -8.77
N MET A 132 12.01 6.87 -10.01
CA MET A 132 10.80 6.35 -10.66
C MET A 132 10.82 4.83 -10.80
N ASP A 133 9.65 4.23 -11.00
CA ASP A 133 9.50 2.79 -11.22
C ASP A 133 9.70 2.42 -12.68
N ALA A 134 9.03 3.18 -13.56
CA ALA A 134 9.09 3.01 -14.99
C ALA A 134 8.97 4.37 -15.69
N ALA A 135 9.21 4.39 -16.99
CA ALA A 135 8.83 5.49 -17.86
C ALA A 135 8.22 4.98 -19.18
N VAL A 136 7.31 5.78 -19.72
CA VAL A 136 6.63 5.54 -20.99
C VAL A 136 6.91 6.71 -21.92
N ALA A 137 7.53 6.46 -23.07
CA ALA A 137 7.66 7.47 -24.11
C ALA A 137 6.52 7.33 -25.11
N LEU A 138 5.86 8.44 -25.39
CA LEU A 138 4.78 8.57 -26.36
C LEU A 138 5.35 8.71 -27.78
N ARG A 139 4.48 8.56 -28.78
CA ARG A 139 4.86 8.69 -30.20
C ARG A 139 5.46 10.06 -30.54
N ASP A 140 4.99 11.10 -29.87
CA ASP A 140 5.48 12.46 -30.05
C ASP A 140 6.80 12.76 -29.31
N GLY A 141 7.41 11.78 -28.64
CA GLY A 141 8.68 11.92 -27.93
C GLY A 141 8.59 12.44 -26.49
N ARG A 142 7.39 12.76 -25.97
CA ARG A 142 7.23 13.05 -24.54
C ARG A 142 7.50 11.80 -23.71
N VAL A 143 8.16 11.97 -22.56
CA VAL A 143 8.48 10.89 -21.62
C VAL A 143 7.71 11.11 -20.32
N ILE A 144 6.90 10.12 -19.96
CA ILE A 144 6.06 10.12 -18.76
C ILE A 144 6.68 9.19 -17.73
N ALA A 145 7.06 9.72 -16.56
CA ALA A 145 7.56 8.91 -15.46
C ALA A 145 6.40 8.31 -14.66
N VAL A 146 6.57 7.09 -14.17
CA VAL A 146 5.60 6.41 -13.28
C VAL A 146 6.24 6.19 -11.92
N VAL A 147 5.59 6.67 -10.87
CA VAL A 147 6.07 6.58 -9.48
C VAL A 147 4.99 5.96 -8.60
N ARG A 148 5.28 4.83 -7.98
CA ARG A 148 4.39 4.17 -7.02
C ARG A 148 4.86 4.39 -5.58
N GLN A 149 3.93 4.63 -4.67
CA GLN A 149 4.19 4.50 -3.23
C GLN A 149 3.62 3.18 -2.71
N GLY A 150 4.47 2.26 -2.27
CA GLY A 150 3.98 1.04 -1.62
C GLY A 150 3.58 1.25 -0.15
N THR A 151 2.85 0.29 0.43
CA THR A 151 2.32 0.39 1.79
C THR A 151 3.41 0.27 2.87
N ALA A 152 4.47 -0.50 2.62
CA ALA A 152 5.62 -0.62 3.52
C ALA A 152 6.59 0.59 3.47
N THR A 153 6.43 1.48 2.48
CA THR A 153 7.28 2.67 2.36
C THR A 153 6.83 3.75 3.33
N ASP A 154 7.76 4.20 4.18
CA ASP A 154 7.50 5.31 5.09
C ASP A 154 7.51 6.67 4.38
N ARG A 155 6.86 7.66 5.00
CA ARG A 155 6.69 9.01 4.45
C ARG A 155 8.03 9.68 4.14
N THR A 156 9.03 9.50 4.99
CA THR A 156 10.36 10.09 4.82
C THR A 156 11.09 9.50 3.62
N GLY A 157 11.08 8.18 3.48
CA GLY A 157 11.68 7.47 2.35
C GLY A 157 11.03 7.88 1.03
N PHE A 158 9.70 7.99 1.01
CA PHE A 158 8.97 8.46 -0.17
C PHE A 158 9.27 9.94 -0.48
N SER A 159 9.28 10.82 0.52
CA SER A 159 9.61 12.24 0.33
C SER A 159 11.02 12.42 -0.24
N LYS A 160 12.02 11.66 0.26
CA LYS A 160 13.38 11.66 -0.28
C LYS A 160 13.45 11.13 -1.72
N ARG A 161 12.59 10.18 -2.08
CA ARG A 161 12.47 9.66 -3.44
C ARG A 161 11.94 10.76 -4.37
N LEU A 162 10.85 11.44 -4.00
CA LEU A 162 10.30 12.54 -4.81
C LEU A 162 11.25 13.74 -4.90
N TRP A 163 11.97 14.06 -3.82
CA TRP A 163 12.97 15.12 -3.86
C TRP A 163 14.07 14.81 -4.88
N ARG A 164 14.59 13.57 -4.92
CA ARG A 164 15.58 13.14 -5.93
C ARG A 164 15.02 13.21 -7.34
N LEU A 165 13.77 12.81 -7.54
CA LEU A 165 13.10 12.93 -8.85
C LEU A 165 13.10 14.38 -9.37
N GLY A 166 12.98 15.37 -8.47
CA GLY A 166 13.03 16.79 -8.83
C GLY A 166 14.44 17.32 -9.16
N GLN A 167 15.51 16.58 -8.82
CA GLN A 167 16.90 16.95 -9.11
C GLN A 167 17.42 16.36 -10.43
N GLU A 168 16.81 15.29 -10.93
CA GLU A 168 17.24 14.58 -12.14
C GLU A 168 16.62 15.18 -13.42
N GLU A 169 16.99 14.63 -14.58
CA GLU A 169 16.39 14.99 -15.87
C GLU A 169 14.86 14.90 -15.80
N ARG A 170 14.18 15.97 -16.22
CA ARG A 170 12.76 16.16 -15.96
C ARG A 170 11.92 15.42 -17.01
N PRO A 171 11.08 14.45 -16.61
CA PRO A 171 10.08 13.91 -17.51
C PRO A 171 9.03 15.00 -17.84
N ALA A 172 8.32 14.82 -18.96
CA ALA A 172 7.24 15.72 -19.38
C ALA A 172 6.11 15.77 -18.34
N ALA A 173 5.86 14.65 -17.66
CA ALA A 173 5.06 14.58 -16.45
C ALA A 173 5.39 13.35 -15.60
N VAL A 174 4.81 13.31 -14.40
CA VAL A 174 4.88 12.20 -13.45
C VAL A 174 3.47 11.68 -13.16
N LEU A 175 3.22 10.41 -13.43
CA LEU A 175 2.02 9.68 -12.99
C LEU A 175 2.33 8.97 -11.67
N MET A 176 1.60 9.32 -10.61
CA MET A 176 1.82 8.84 -9.27
C MET A 176 0.71 7.89 -8.82
N LEU A 177 1.09 6.68 -8.39
CA LEU A 177 0.16 5.64 -7.93
C LEU A 177 0.23 5.48 -6.42
N MET A 178 -0.89 5.70 -5.75
CA MET A 178 -0.99 5.78 -4.29
C MET A 178 -1.88 4.67 -3.76
N PRO A 179 -1.51 3.98 -2.67
CA PRO A 179 -2.24 2.79 -2.24
C PRO A 179 -3.51 3.15 -1.46
N ASP A 180 -3.63 4.40 -1.00
CA ASP A 180 -4.78 4.92 -0.28
C ASP A 180 -4.86 6.45 -0.38
N GLU A 181 -6.02 6.96 -0.01
CA GLU A 181 -6.38 8.37 -0.08
C GLU A 181 -5.51 9.27 0.82
N ALA A 182 -5.12 8.78 2.01
CA ALA A 182 -4.29 9.54 2.93
C ALA A 182 -2.87 9.77 2.36
N ARG A 183 -2.29 8.74 1.73
CA ARG A 183 -1.01 8.84 1.03
C ARG A 183 -1.12 9.68 -0.24
N LEU A 184 -2.23 9.59 -0.96
CA LEU A 184 -2.48 10.46 -2.11
C LEU A 184 -2.47 11.93 -1.74
N ARG A 185 -3.19 12.33 -0.68
CA ARG A 185 -3.18 13.72 -0.21
C ARG A 185 -1.83 14.15 0.34
N HIS A 186 -1.08 13.24 0.94
CA HIS A 186 0.30 13.52 1.35
C HIS A 186 1.21 13.77 0.14
N ALA A 187 1.19 12.88 -0.86
CA ALA A 187 1.94 13.01 -2.09
C ALA A 187 1.59 14.32 -2.82
N ARG A 188 0.30 14.67 -2.88
CA ARG A 188 -0.21 15.94 -3.43
C ARG A 188 0.51 17.15 -2.84
N ARG A 189 0.67 17.19 -1.51
CA ARG A 189 1.39 18.28 -0.82
C ARG A 189 2.88 18.30 -1.14
N LEU A 190 3.50 17.14 -1.27
CA LEU A 190 4.93 17.05 -1.61
C LEU A 190 5.21 17.56 -3.03
N VAL A 191 4.26 17.42 -3.96
CA VAL A 191 4.42 17.84 -5.36
C VAL A 191 3.75 19.17 -5.69
N ALA A 192 3.09 19.84 -4.74
CA ALA A 192 2.40 21.11 -4.96
C ALA A 192 3.31 22.26 -5.43
N GLY A 193 4.64 22.13 -5.24
CA GLY A 193 5.65 23.03 -5.79
C GLY A 193 6.73 22.31 -6.58
N ALA A 194 6.48 21.07 -7.01
CA ALA A 194 7.45 20.34 -7.82
C ALA A 194 7.55 20.98 -9.22
N PRO A 195 8.75 21.01 -9.82
CA PRO A 195 8.94 21.60 -11.15
C PRO A 195 8.29 20.78 -12.27
N SER A 196 8.04 19.49 -12.04
CA SER A 196 7.39 18.60 -13.00
C SER A 196 5.89 18.56 -12.78
N ILE A 197 5.13 18.54 -13.87
CA ILE A 197 3.69 18.32 -13.85
C ILE A 197 3.43 16.92 -13.29
N ALA A 198 2.58 16.81 -12.26
CA ALA A 198 2.30 15.55 -11.59
C ALA A 198 0.79 15.26 -11.55
N TYR A 199 0.41 14.02 -11.84
CA TYR A 199 -0.96 13.53 -11.71
C TYR A 199 -0.98 12.35 -10.75
N LEU A 200 -1.96 12.31 -9.86
CA LEU A 200 -2.06 11.32 -8.81
C LEU A 200 -3.35 10.52 -8.95
N ALA A 201 -3.27 9.20 -8.78
CA ALA A 201 -4.43 8.31 -8.72
C ALA A 201 -4.24 7.27 -7.62
N LEU A 202 -5.36 6.67 -7.18
CA LEU A 202 -5.29 5.46 -6.36
C LEU A 202 -4.83 4.28 -7.22
N GLU A 203 -4.04 3.39 -6.62
CA GLU A 203 -3.51 2.20 -7.28
C GLU A 203 -4.64 1.28 -7.77
N SER A 204 -5.70 1.14 -6.98
CA SER A 204 -6.91 0.39 -7.33
C SER A 204 -7.62 0.95 -8.56
N ASP A 205 -7.73 2.27 -8.63
CA ASP A 205 -8.41 2.96 -9.71
C ASP A 205 -7.58 2.84 -10.99
N ALA A 206 -6.27 3.08 -10.93
CA ALA A 206 -5.39 2.93 -12.09
C ALA A 206 -5.29 1.48 -12.61
N ALA A 207 -5.44 0.48 -11.73
CA ALA A 207 -5.41 -0.93 -12.11
C ALA A 207 -6.69 -1.40 -12.82
N SER A 208 -7.84 -0.84 -12.43
CA SER A 208 -9.17 -1.31 -12.86
C SER A 208 -9.85 -0.39 -13.87
N ALA A 209 -9.54 0.89 -13.86
CA ALA A 209 -10.19 1.88 -14.69
C ALA A 209 -9.57 1.95 -16.10
N GLY A 210 -10.41 2.16 -17.11
CA GLY A 210 -9.96 2.43 -18.46
C GLY A 210 -9.43 3.87 -18.64
N ALA A 211 -8.84 4.13 -19.81
CA ALA A 211 -8.28 5.44 -20.16
C ALA A 211 -9.26 6.62 -20.02
N GLY A 212 -10.57 6.40 -20.21
CA GLY A 212 -11.61 7.43 -20.13
C GLY A 212 -12.16 7.70 -18.72
N ALA A 213 -11.67 7.01 -17.69
CA ALA A 213 -12.16 7.22 -16.33
C ALA A 213 -11.50 8.44 -15.68
N ALA A 214 -12.31 9.34 -15.12
CA ALA A 214 -11.85 10.55 -14.44
C ALA A 214 -11.30 10.23 -13.04
N ILE A 215 -10.10 9.65 -12.97
CA ILE A 215 -9.46 9.22 -11.72
C ILE A 215 -8.21 10.02 -11.37
N TRP A 216 -7.65 10.78 -12.32
CA TRP A 216 -6.39 11.48 -12.17
C TRP A 216 -6.59 12.84 -11.54
N ARG A 217 -5.82 13.14 -10.48
CA ARG A 217 -5.93 14.37 -9.72
C ARG A 217 -4.68 15.21 -9.93
N THR A 218 -4.86 16.51 -10.12
CA THR A 218 -3.74 17.47 -10.14
C THR A 218 -3.22 17.73 -8.72
N PRO A 219 -2.06 18.38 -8.55
CA PRO A 219 -1.54 18.73 -7.24
C PRO A 219 -2.44 19.70 -6.45
N SER A 220 -3.30 20.47 -7.13
CA SER A 220 -4.33 21.28 -6.46
C SER A 220 -5.49 20.41 -5.93
N GLY A 221 -5.75 19.27 -6.58
CA GLY A 221 -6.86 18.36 -6.28
C GLY A 221 -8.23 18.87 -6.74
N ALA A 222 -8.30 19.97 -7.50
CA ALA A 222 -9.57 20.60 -7.87
C ALA A 222 -10.34 19.85 -8.97
N ALA A 223 -9.64 19.17 -9.88
CA ALA A 223 -10.25 18.47 -11.01
C ALA A 223 -9.83 17.00 -11.05
N LEU A 224 -10.81 16.13 -11.30
CA LEU A 224 -10.60 14.77 -11.75
C LEU A 224 -10.50 14.79 -13.28
N LEU A 225 -9.42 14.23 -13.80
CA LEU A 225 -9.11 14.15 -15.22
C LEU A 225 -9.15 12.68 -15.66
N ASP A 226 -9.58 12.45 -16.89
CA ASP A 226 -9.27 11.19 -17.56
C ASP A 226 -7.79 11.13 -17.97
N LEU A 227 -7.32 9.95 -18.36
CA LEU A 227 -5.90 9.77 -18.68
C LEU A 227 -5.51 10.55 -19.95
N ARG A 228 -6.40 10.67 -20.94
CA ARG A 228 -6.14 11.42 -22.17
C ARG A 228 -5.87 12.88 -21.86
N THR A 229 -6.77 13.51 -21.11
CA THR A 229 -6.66 14.90 -20.69
C THR A 229 -5.40 15.11 -19.85
N ALA A 230 -5.10 14.20 -18.91
CA ALA A 230 -3.86 14.28 -18.13
C ALA A 230 -2.61 14.24 -19.03
N LEU A 231 -2.60 13.39 -20.07
CA LEU A 231 -1.48 13.30 -21.01
C LEU A 231 -1.37 14.53 -21.93
N GLU A 232 -2.49 15.13 -22.35
CA GLU A 232 -2.50 16.34 -23.19
C GLU A 232 -1.90 17.56 -22.48
N HIS A 233 -2.00 17.62 -21.15
CA HIS A 233 -1.45 18.71 -20.32
C HIS A 233 0.01 18.50 -19.89
N THR A 234 0.70 17.50 -20.44
CA THR A 234 2.11 17.24 -20.11
C THR A 234 3.05 18.24 -20.81
N GLY A 235 4.26 18.42 -20.25
CA GLY A 235 5.27 19.33 -20.80
C GLY A 235 5.85 18.88 -22.15
N SER A 236 6.89 19.61 -22.60
CA SER A 236 7.61 19.32 -23.84
C SER A 236 8.37 17.98 -23.80
N ARG A 237 8.93 17.59 -24.95
CA ARG A 237 9.84 16.43 -25.07
C ARG A 237 10.93 16.50 -24.01
N GLY A 238 11.20 15.36 -23.38
CA GLY A 238 12.29 15.18 -22.42
C GLY A 238 13.15 13.98 -22.81
N PRO A 239 14.43 13.94 -22.44
CA PRO A 239 15.27 12.77 -22.64
C PRO A 239 14.76 11.57 -21.85
N TRP A 240 15.21 10.37 -22.23
CA TRP A 240 15.03 9.21 -21.36
C TRP A 240 15.93 9.35 -20.14
N PRO A 241 15.39 9.19 -18.93
CA PRO A 241 16.24 9.07 -17.75
C PRO A 241 17.24 7.91 -17.94
N GLY A 242 18.51 8.18 -17.66
CA GLY A 242 19.54 7.14 -17.59
C GLY A 242 19.32 6.22 -16.39
N ASP A 243 19.57 4.92 -16.53
CA ASP A 243 19.73 3.99 -15.40
C ASP A 243 21.14 3.43 -15.48
N GLU A 244 21.74 3.11 -14.34
CA GLU A 244 23.03 2.46 -14.34
C GLU A 244 22.93 1.06 -14.95
N THR A 245 23.79 0.77 -15.92
CA THR A 245 23.92 -0.56 -16.50
C THR A 245 24.39 -1.54 -15.42
N PRO A 246 23.77 -2.73 -15.28
CA PRO A 246 24.26 -3.73 -14.34
C PRO A 246 25.71 -4.13 -14.66
N ALA A 247 26.58 -4.11 -13.65
CA ALA A 247 27.97 -4.57 -13.80
C ALA A 247 28.07 -6.06 -14.18
N ARG A 248 27.09 -6.87 -13.77
CA ARG A 248 26.96 -8.28 -14.13
C ARG A 248 25.52 -8.56 -14.54
N ALA A 249 25.36 -9.22 -15.68
CA ALA A 249 24.08 -9.67 -16.18
C ALA A 249 24.25 -11.13 -16.65
N SER A 250 23.39 -12.01 -16.17
CA SER A 250 23.36 -13.42 -16.56
C SER A 250 22.03 -13.75 -17.22
N LEU A 251 22.03 -14.78 -18.05
CA LEU A 251 20.79 -15.33 -18.63
C LEU A 251 19.81 -15.73 -17.51
N PRO A 252 18.50 -15.57 -17.71
CA PRO A 252 17.50 -16.04 -16.77
C PRO A 252 17.58 -17.56 -16.66
N GLU A 253 17.59 -18.06 -15.43
CA GLU A 253 17.51 -19.49 -15.15
C GLU A 253 16.07 -19.98 -15.32
N ALA A 254 15.91 -21.28 -15.58
CA ALA A 254 14.59 -21.90 -15.58
C ALA A 254 13.97 -21.75 -14.19
N ILE A 255 12.75 -21.22 -14.14
CA ILE A 255 12.03 -21.06 -12.88
C ILE A 255 11.45 -22.43 -12.49
N ASP A 256 11.99 -23.02 -11.42
CA ASP A 256 11.35 -24.15 -10.74
C ASP A 256 10.27 -23.61 -9.80
N GLU A 257 9.00 -23.96 -10.05
CA GLU A 257 7.88 -23.55 -9.19
C GLU A 257 7.99 -24.12 -7.76
N ASN A 258 8.83 -25.14 -7.55
CA ASN A 258 9.09 -25.73 -6.24
C ASN A 258 10.25 -25.07 -5.50
N THR A 259 10.92 -24.08 -6.09
CA THR A 259 12.03 -23.39 -5.44
C THR A 259 11.55 -22.57 -4.23
N ASP A 260 12.20 -22.71 -3.09
CA ASP A 260 11.91 -21.92 -1.88
C ASP A 260 12.63 -20.57 -1.90
N GLU A 261 12.67 -19.90 -3.06
CA GLU A 261 13.35 -18.61 -3.19
C GLU A 261 12.42 -17.44 -2.85
N ASP A 262 12.92 -16.53 -2.00
CA ASP A 262 12.21 -15.33 -1.55
C ASP A 262 11.57 -14.49 -2.67
N TRP A 263 12.23 -14.42 -3.82
CA TRP A 263 11.80 -13.55 -4.91
C TRP A 263 10.62 -14.14 -5.71
N MET A 264 10.33 -15.44 -5.54
CA MET A 264 9.17 -16.12 -6.12
C MET A 264 7.91 -16.01 -5.26
N LEU A 265 8.02 -15.57 -4.00
CA LEU A 265 6.87 -15.47 -3.10
C LEU A 265 5.67 -14.70 -3.69
N PRO A 266 5.84 -13.56 -4.40
CA PRO A 266 4.71 -12.84 -4.97
C PRO A 266 3.90 -13.59 -6.03
N SER A 267 4.46 -14.57 -6.76
CA SER A 267 3.71 -15.41 -7.70
C SER A 267 3.04 -16.60 -7.02
N VAL A 268 3.64 -17.13 -5.94
CA VAL A 268 3.12 -18.28 -5.20
C VAL A 268 1.97 -17.90 -4.25
N LEU A 269 1.92 -16.65 -3.79
CA LEU A 269 0.88 -16.18 -2.87
C LEU A 269 -0.47 -15.91 -3.56
N ARG A 270 -1.55 -16.44 -2.97
CA ARG A 270 -2.91 -16.12 -3.39
C ARG A 270 -3.29 -14.69 -2.95
N PRO A 271 -4.30 -14.05 -3.56
CA PRO A 271 -4.77 -12.72 -3.14
C PRO A 271 -5.07 -12.63 -1.64
N VAL A 272 -5.74 -13.66 -1.10
CA VAL A 272 -6.05 -13.71 0.34
C VAL A 272 -4.81 -13.84 1.23
N ASP A 273 -3.76 -14.50 0.76
CA ASP A 273 -2.50 -14.65 1.51
C ASP A 273 -1.76 -13.30 1.53
N LYS A 274 -1.76 -12.57 0.39
CA LYS A 274 -1.21 -11.19 0.28
C LYS A 274 -1.94 -10.21 1.20
N ARG A 275 -3.27 -10.23 1.19
CA ARG A 275 -4.10 -9.40 2.07
C ARG A 275 -3.84 -9.72 3.55
N ALA A 276 -3.69 -11.00 3.88
CA ALA A 276 -3.38 -11.46 5.22
C ALA A 276 -2.02 -10.94 5.71
N ILE A 277 -0.96 -11.06 4.92
CA ILE A 277 0.38 -10.59 5.31
C ILE A 277 0.46 -9.05 5.40
N ASP A 278 -0.22 -8.33 4.51
CA ASP A 278 -0.34 -6.87 4.61
C ASP A 278 -1.03 -6.46 5.90
N LEU A 279 -2.12 -7.16 6.25
CA LEU A 279 -2.85 -6.89 7.48
C LEU A 279 -2.02 -7.19 8.74
N ILE A 280 -1.33 -8.33 8.81
CA ILE A 280 -0.47 -8.68 9.96
C ILE A 280 0.70 -7.69 10.08
N SER A 281 1.27 -7.26 8.94
CA SER A 281 2.36 -6.27 8.91
C SER A 281 1.91 -4.92 9.46
N ASP A 282 0.68 -4.50 9.12
CA ASP A 282 0.09 -3.25 9.62
C ASP A 282 -0.37 -3.32 11.07
N TRP A 283 -0.91 -4.45 11.47
CA TRP A 283 -1.47 -4.69 12.80
C TRP A 283 -0.77 -5.88 13.48
N PRO A 284 0.54 -5.75 13.79
CA PRO A 284 1.32 -6.84 14.34
C PRO A 284 0.83 -7.20 15.74
N TRP A 285 1.00 -8.47 16.12
CA TRP A 285 0.53 -9.02 17.41
C TRP A 285 -0.99 -9.15 17.53
N MET A 286 -1.69 -9.29 16.40
CA MET A 286 -3.13 -9.56 16.41
C MET A 286 -3.47 -11.02 16.75
N SER A 287 -4.66 -11.27 17.29
CA SER A 287 -5.18 -12.63 17.45
C SER A 287 -5.76 -13.13 16.13
N HIS A 288 -5.90 -14.45 15.98
CA HIS A 288 -6.56 -15.05 14.82
C HIS A 288 -8.00 -14.53 14.69
N ALA A 289 -8.74 -14.44 15.80
CA ALA A 289 -10.11 -13.93 15.79
C ALA A 289 -10.21 -12.49 15.25
N HIS A 290 -9.26 -11.62 15.60
CA HIS A 290 -9.21 -10.24 15.09
C HIS A 290 -8.88 -10.23 13.60
N MET A 291 -7.91 -11.04 13.16
CA MET A 291 -7.55 -11.17 11.75
C MET A 291 -8.74 -11.65 10.90
N GLY A 292 -9.42 -12.72 11.31
CA GLY A 292 -10.59 -13.24 10.60
C GLY A 292 -11.71 -12.22 10.49
N ALA A 293 -11.94 -11.45 11.55
CA ALA A 293 -12.88 -10.35 11.55
C ALA A 293 -12.48 -9.20 10.62
N LEU A 294 -11.20 -8.88 10.47
CA LEU A 294 -10.75 -7.81 9.57
C LEU A 294 -10.78 -8.24 8.11
N ILE A 295 -10.30 -9.45 7.79
CA ILE A 295 -10.31 -9.98 6.42
C ILE A 295 -11.72 -10.38 5.97
N GLY A 296 -12.59 -10.76 6.90
CA GLY A 296 -13.93 -11.27 6.60
C GLY A 296 -13.95 -12.78 6.29
N LEU A 297 -13.04 -13.54 6.90
CA LEU A 297 -12.96 -14.99 6.73
C LEU A 297 -13.60 -15.74 7.90
N LYS A 298 -14.21 -16.89 7.57
CA LYS A 298 -14.58 -17.90 8.57
C LYS A 298 -13.32 -18.50 9.21
N ARG A 299 -13.47 -19.05 10.42
CA ARG A 299 -12.35 -19.61 11.20
C ARG A 299 -11.58 -20.72 10.46
N SER A 300 -12.27 -21.63 9.77
CA SER A 300 -11.63 -22.72 9.01
C SER A 300 -10.72 -22.17 7.90
N ARG A 301 -11.27 -21.30 7.04
CA ARG A 301 -10.52 -20.68 5.94
C ARG A 301 -9.38 -19.81 6.45
N LEU A 302 -9.57 -19.08 7.54
CA LEU A 302 -8.49 -18.33 8.18
C LEU A 302 -7.36 -19.25 8.63
N SER A 303 -7.70 -20.39 9.26
CA SER A 303 -6.71 -21.37 9.71
C SER A 303 -5.87 -21.89 8.54
N GLU A 304 -6.49 -22.20 7.40
CA GLU A 304 -5.77 -22.60 6.18
C GLU A 304 -4.80 -21.52 5.68
N VAL A 305 -5.22 -20.25 5.69
CA VAL A 305 -4.36 -19.12 5.30
C VAL A 305 -3.18 -18.98 6.26
N VAL A 306 -3.43 -19.05 7.58
CA VAL A 306 -2.37 -18.94 8.59
C VAL A 306 -1.39 -20.11 8.51
N VAL A 307 -1.87 -21.35 8.33
CA VAL A 307 -1.02 -22.54 8.15
C VAL A 307 -0.11 -22.37 6.93
N ARG A 308 -0.68 -22.01 5.77
CA ARG A 308 0.10 -21.78 4.56
C ARG A 308 1.13 -20.66 4.72
N LEU A 309 0.76 -19.53 5.34
CA LEU A 309 1.71 -18.44 5.60
C LEU A 309 2.84 -18.86 6.55
N ARG A 310 2.59 -19.79 7.49
CA ARG A 310 3.62 -20.35 8.36
C ARG A 310 4.53 -21.33 7.63
N GLU A 311 3.97 -22.19 6.78
CA GLU A 311 4.73 -23.13 5.93
C GLU A 311 5.69 -22.39 5.00
N LEU A 312 5.24 -21.26 4.44
CA LEU A 312 6.08 -20.36 3.63
C LEU A 312 7.05 -19.50 4.46
N GLY A 313 7.07 -19.66 5.79
CA GLY A 313 7.94 -18.88 6.68
C GLY A 313 7.63 -17.37 6.69
N LEU A 314 6.39 -16.97 6.41
CA LEU A 314 5.96 -15.57 6.29
C LEU A 314 5.23 -15.03 7.52
N ALA A 315 4.61 -15.92 8.29
CA ALA A 315 3.98 -15.57 9.56
C ALA A 315 4.43 -16.52 10.67
N VAL A 316 4.35 -16.06 11.92
CA VAL A 316 4.63 -16.84 13.11
C VAL A 316 3.57 -16.62 14.18
N ASP A 317 3.23 -17.68 14.90
CA ASP A 317 2.41 -17.64 16.11
C ASP A 317 3.31 -17.53 17.33
N VAL A 318 3.23 -16.40 18.02
CA VAL A 318 4.04 -16.14 19.20
C VAL A 318 3.17 -16.25 20.46
N PRO A 319 3.53 -17.10 21.44
CA PRO A 319 2.83 -17.16 22.72
C PRO A 319 3.24 -15.95 23.57
N ILE A 320 2.28 -15.08 23.89
CA ILE A 320 2.46 -13.92 24.76
C ILE A 320 1.36 -13.95 25.81
N GLU A 321 1.74 -14.04 27.09
CA GLU A 321 0.80 -14.08 28.23
C GLU A 321 -0.27 -15.17 28.05
N GLY A 322 0.14 -16.37 27.62
CA GLY A 322 -0.76 -17.51 27.38
C GLY A 322 -1.64 -17.41 26.13
N ARG A 323 -1.53 -16.33 25.34
CA ARG A 323 -2.32 -16.13 24.11
C ARG A 323 -1.42 -16.17 22.88
N ARG A 324 -1.85 -16.85 21.82
CA ARG A 324 -1.16 -16.85 20.53
C ARG A 324 -1.45 -15.55 19.77
N ARG A 325 -0.38 -14.88 19.32
CA ARG A 325 -0.44 -13.64 18.53
C ARG A 325 0.31 -13.84 17.22
N LEU A 326 -0.28 -13.36 16.14
CA LEU A 326 0.33 -13.41 14.82
C LEU A 326 1.28 -12.24 14.62
N ALA A 327 2.43 -12.52 14.01
CA ALA A 327 3.35 -11.52 13.50
C ALA A 327 3.96 -11.97 12.18
N VAL A 328 4.45 -11.01 11.39
CA VAL A 328 5.23 -11.30 10.18
C VAL A 328 6.68 -11.61 10.53
N THR A 329 7.28 -12.54 9.80
CA THR A 329 8.71 -12.90 9.95
C THR A 329 9.64 -11.90 9.25
N ASP A 330 10.95 -12.02 9.46
CA ASP A 330 11.95 -11.22 8.73
C ASP A 330 12.01 -11.52 7.22
N ARG A 331 11.54 -12.71 6.82
CA ARG A 331 11.34 -13.11 5.42
C ARG A 331 10.20 -12.33 4.81
N ALA A 332 9.04 -12.31 5.46
CA ALA A 332 7.88 -11.51 5.07
C ALA A 332 8.18 -10.00 5.03
N LEU A 333 8.89 -9.47 6.03
CA LEU A 333 9.29 -8.06 6.05
C LEU A 333 10.21 -7.71 4.86
N ALA A 334 11.11 -8.61 4.46
CA ALA A 334 11.95 -8.41 3.29
C ALA A 334 11.14 -8.44 1.99
N MET A 335 10.22 -9.40 1.84
CA MET A 335 9.32 -9.48 0.70
C MET A 335 8.48 -8.20 0.55
N LEU A 336 7.77 -7.78 1.61
CA LEU A 336 6.95 -6.56 1.59
C LEU A 336 7.78 -5.31 1.29
N ALA A 337 8.98 -5.19 1.88
CA ALA A 337 9.84 -4.05 1.63
C ALA A 337 10.33 -3.99 0.17
N ARG A 338 10.70 -5.13 -0.43
CA ARG A 338 11.14 -5.18 -1.84
C ARG A 338 9.99 -4.87 -2.80
N ARG A 339 8.80 -5.45 -2.55
CA ARG A 339 7.55 -5.15 -3.28
C ARG A 339 7.27 -3.66 -3.35
N ASP A 340 7.48 -2.98 -2.23
CA ASP A 340 7.10 -1.57 -2.06
C ASP A 340 8.26 -0.58 -2.24
N ARG A 341 9.44 -1.06 -2.66
CA ARG A 341 10.69 -0.29 -2.77
C ARG A 341 11.10 0.43 -1.47
N ALA A 342 10.82 -0.21 -0.33
CA ALA A 342 11.29 0.21 0.97
C ALA A 342 12.64 -0.47 1.32
N SER A 343 13.33 0.08 2.32
CA SER A 343 14.56 -0.54 2.85
C SER A 343 14.24 -1.76 3.71
N VAL A 344 14.72 -2.93 3.30
CA VAL A 344 14.61 -4.20 4.06
C VAL A 344 15.22 -4.04 5.46
N GLY A 345 16.41 -3.44 5.56
CA GLY A 345 17.08 -3.22 6.84
C GLY A 345 16.27 -2.31 7.77
N ALA A 346 15.68 -1.24 7.25
CA ALA A 346 14.81 -0.35 8.04
C ALA A 346 13.48 -1.02 8.45
N ALA A 347 12.96 -1.93 7.63
CA ALA A 347 11.78 -2.72 7.96
C ALA A 347 12.10 -3.68 9.12
N ARG A 348 13.17 -4.49 9.01
CA ARG A 348 13.62 -5.42 10.06
C ARG A 348 13.95 -4.72 11.37
N LYS A 349 14.75 -3.64 11.33
CA LYS A 349 15.11 -2.83 12.52
C LYS A 349 13.87 -2.35 13.31
N ARG A 350 12.75 -2.10 12.62
CA ARG A 350 11.51 -1.64 13.25
C ARG A 350 10.63 -2.80 13.71
N TRP A 351 10.43 -3.80 12.85
CA TRP A 351 9.33 -4.74 12.97
C TRP A 351 9.73 -6.19 13.18
N SER A 352 11.03 -6.50 13.15
CA SER A 352 11.49 -7.87 13.37
C SER A 352 10.97 -8.44 14.69
N VAL A 353 10.54 -9.70 14.61
CA VAL A 353 10.08 -10.51 15.73
C VAL A 353 11.10 -11.58 16.11
N THR A 354 12.27 -11.56 15.47
CA THR A 354 13.39 -12.44 15.78
C THR A 354 13.83 -12.17 17.22
N PRO A 355 13.99 -13.23 18.04
CA PRO A 355 14.49 -13.08 19.40
C PRO A 355 15.90 -12.47 19.41
N VAL A 356 16.25 -11.77 20.49
CA VAL A 356 17.62 -11.26 20.69
C VAL A 356 18.50 -12.34 21.30
N ASP A 357 17.90 -13.21 22.11
CA ASP A 357 18.53 -14.30 22.85
C ASP A 357 17.74 -15.60 22.56
N ASP A 358 18.34 -16.45 21.75
CA ASP A 358 17.80 -17.75 21.35
C ASP A 358 17.75 -18.69 22.58
N GLY A 359 16.55 -19.03 23.02
CA GLY A 359 16.32 -19.90 24.19
C GLY A 359 15.59 -19.22 25.34
N LYS A 360 15.52 -17.88 25.36
CA LYS A 360 14.68 -17.16 26.33
C LYS A 360 13.23 -17.04 25.86
N LEU A 361 12.31 -17.03 26.83
CA LEU A 361 10.90 -16.77 26.57
C LEU A 361 10.71 -15.48 25.78
N MET A 362 9.80 -15.53 24.81
CA MET A 362 9.48 -14.37 23.98
C MET A 362 8.74 -13.33 24.83
N THR A 363 9.44 -12.25 25.15
CA THR A 363 8.92 -11.09 25.88
C THR A 363 9.23 -9.84 25.09
N TRP A 364 8.68 -8.69 25.49
CA TRP A 364 9.02 -7.41 24.85
C TRP A 364 10.53 -7.11 24.89
N ARG A 365 11.27 -7.62 25.89
CA ARG A 365 12.74 -7.45 25.98
C ARG A 365 13.48 -8.34 24.99
N ASN A 366 12.94 -9.50 24.66
CA ASN A 366 13.57 -10.50 23.79
C ASN A 366 13.06 -10.43 22.35
N VAL A 367 12.89 -9.24 21.78
CA VAL A 367 12.61 -9.04 20.34
C VAL A 367 13.54 -7.98 19.77
N SER A 368 14.07 -8.20 18.57
CA SER A 368 15.05 -7.32 17.96
C SER A 368 14.43 -6.01 17.40
N GLY A 369 13.20 -6.08 16.88
CA GLY A 369 12.49 -4.94 16.30
C GLY A 369 12.09 -3.87 17.34
N THR A 370 12.53 -2.63 17.12
CA THR A 370 12.29 -1.51 18.06
C THR A 370 10.80 -1.17 18.26
N ARG A 371 9.99 -1.20 17.20
CA ARG A 371 8.54 -0.95 17.27
C ARG A 371 7.79 -2.18 17.75
N SER A 372 8.22 -3.37 17.32
CA SER A 372 7.74 -4.65 17.83
C SER A 372 7.85 -4.72 19.36
N ARG A 373 9.01 -4.36 19.92
CA ARG A 373 9.24 -4.20 21.36
C ARG A 373 8.27 -3.22 22.03
N GLN A 374 8.08 -2.04 21.43
CA GLN A 374 7.19 -1.01 21.98
C GLN A 374 5.72 -1.49 22.04
N LEU A 375 5.25 -2.21 21.02
CA LEU A 375 3.90 -2.75 20.98
C LEU A 375 3.72 -3.89 22.00
N LEU A 376 4.69 -4.80 22.12
CA LEU A 376 4.66 -5.86 23.13
C LEU A 376 4.68 -5.32 24.57
N ARG A 377 5.41 -4.23 24.82
CA ARG A 377 5.38 -3.56 26.13
C ARG A 377 3.98 -3.04 26.49
N ASN A 378 3.14 -2.79 25.49
CA ASN A 378 1.76 -2.33 25.63
C ASN A 378 0.78 -3.33 24.98
N VAL A 379 1.00 -4.64 25.17
CA VAL A 379 0.26 -5.70 24.47
C VAL A 379 -1.24 -5.66 24.75
N GLU A 380 -1.64 -5.36 25.99
CA GLU A 380 -3.05 -5.24 26.36
C GLU A 380 -3.74 -4.08 25.64
N HIS A 381 -3.08 -2.91 25.57
CA HIS A 381 -3.57 -1.74 24.84
C HIS A 381 -3.70 -2.05 23.34
N THR A 382 -2.64 -2.64 22.77
CA THR A 382 -2.63 -3.07 21.37
C THR A 382 -3.75 -4.08 21.08
N ALA A 383 -3.99 -5.03 21.99
CA ALA A 383 -5.05 -6.01 21.88
C ALA A 383 -6.45 -5.38 21.96
N ALA A 384 -6.64 -4.35 22.77
CA ALA A 384 -7.90 -3.63 22.90
C ALA A 384 -8.23 -2.84 21.62
N VAL A 385 -7.24 -2.12 21.07
CA VAL A 385 -7.35 -1.45 19.76
C VAL A 385 -7.68 -2.45 18.66
N HIS A 386 -6.98 -3.59 18.60
CA HIS A 386 -7.30 -4.67 17.65
C HIS A 386 -8.72 -5.21 17.81
N GLY A 387 -9.17 -5.38 19.06
CA GLY A 387 -10.51 -5.84 19.38
C GLY A 387 -11.58 -4.86 18.88
N PHE A 388 -11.36 -3.56 19.09
CA PHE A 388 -12.23 -2.50 18.59
C PHE A 388 -12.36 -2.54 17.06
N VAL A 389 -11.24 -2.50 16.33
CA VAL A 389 -11.27 -2.46 14.86
C VAL A 389 -11.85 -3.75 14.26
N ALA A 390 -11.61 -4.90 14.91
CA ALA A 390 -12.22 -6.16 14.53
C ALA A 390 -13.75 -6.16 14.76
N ALA A 391 -14.22 -5.60 15.88
CA ALA A 391 -15.65 -5.44 16.15
C ALA A 391 -16.31 -4.48 15.15
N LEU A 392 -15.64 -3.36 14.83
CA LEU A 392 -16.08 -2.41 13.83
C LEU A 392 -16.22 -3.07 12.46
N ALA A 393 -15.23 -3.84 12.02
CA ALA A 393 -15.28 -4.56 10.74
C ALA A 393 -16.41 -5.58 10.65
N ARG A 394 -16.70 -6.32 11.74
CA ARG A 394 -17.86 -7.23 11.78
C ARG A 394 -19.18 -6.47 11.67
N GLN A 395 -19.37 -5.43 12.48
CA GLN A 395 -20.61 -4.65 12.47
C GLN A 395 -20.80 -3.85 11.18
N ALA A 396 -19.72 -3.38 10.55
CA ALA A 396 -19.79 -2.71 9.26
C ALA A 396 -20.36 -3.68 8.21
N ARG A 397 -19.79 -4.88 8.08
CA ARG A 397 -20.29 -5.89 7.15
C ARG A 397 -21.73 -6.32 7.45
N SER A 398 -22.08 -6.53 8.72
CA SER A 398 -23.45 -6.94 9.09
C SER A 398 -24.50 -5.85 8.86
N ARG A 399 -24.08 -4.60 8.64
CA ARG A 399 -24.95 -3.44 8.37
C ARG A 399 -24.74 -2.88 6.97
N SER A 400 -24.16 -3.67 6.06
CA SER A 400 -23.86 -3.28 4.67
C SER A 400 -23.10 -1.95 4.58
N ARG A 401 -22.17 -1.72 5.51
CA ARG A 401 -21.21 -0.62 5.50
C ARG A 401 -19.83 -1.15 5.13
N GLU A 402 -19.03 -0.31 4.51
CA GLU A 402 -17.69 -0.66 4.07
C GLU A 402 -16.65 0.15 4.83
N ILE A 403 -15.58 -0.52 5.27
CA ILE A 403 -14.39 0.16 5.79
C ILE A 403 -13.46 0.37 4.60
N VAL A 404 -13.41 1.60 4.10
CA VAL A 404 -12.62 1.99 2.93
C VAL A 404 -11.13 2.06 3.28
N GLN A 405 -10.83 2.51 4.49
CA GLN A 405 -9.47 2.63 4.98
C GLN A 405 -9.42 2.31 6.46
N LEU A 406 -8.36 1.61 6.86
CA LEU A 406 -8.04 1.34 8.25
C LEU A 406 -6.53 1.35 8.44
N ASP A 407 -6.05 2.38 9.13
CA ASP A 407 -4.64 2.66 9.35
C ASP A 407 -4.24 2.33 10.80
N PRO A 408 -3.13 1.59 11.00
CA PRO A 408 -2.51 1.41 12.32
C PRO A 408 -1.84 2.70 12.80
N PRO A 409 -1.42 2.80 14.09
CA PRO A 409 -0.94 4.05 14.69
C PRO A 409 0.14 4.78 13.88
N ARG A 410 1.08 4.01 13.32
CA ARG A 410 2.20 4.53 12.50
C ARG A 410 1.76 5.21 11.21
N ARG A 411 0.61 4.81 10.64
CA ARG A 411 0.02 5.37 9.41
C ARG A 411 -1.03 6.42 9.74
N ALA A 412 -1.68 6.29 10.90
CA ALA A 412 -2.71 7.18 11.40
C ALA A 412 -2.16 8.54 11.89
N SER A 413 -0.87 8.61 12.27
CA SER A 413 -0.22 9.86 12.69
C SER A 413 -0.32 10.99 11.65
N ARG A 414 -0.56 12.24 12.10
CA ARG A 414 -0.59 13.45 11.24
C ARG A 414 0.35 14.51 11.80
N TYR A 415 0.99 15.26 10.91
CA TYR A 415 1.93 16.33 11.24
C TYR A 415 1.41 17.65 10.67
N PHE A 416 1.43 18.71 11.46
CA PHE A 416 0.87 20.01 11.08
C PHE A 416 1.56 21.17 11.80
N HIS A 417 1.63 22.33 11.14
CA HIS A 417 2.14 23.55 11.78
C HIS A 417 1.04 24.20 12.61
N HIS A 418 1.41 24.66 13.81
CA HIS A 418 0.54 25.43 14.69
C HIS A 418 1.42 26.39 15.51
N ASN A 419 1.20 27.70 15.35
CA ASN A 419 2.05 28.78 15.89
C ASN A 419 3.53 28.57 15.53
N ASP A 420 3.82 28.45 14.23
CA ASP A 420 5.16 28.24 13.63
C ASP A 420 5.94 27.01 14.11
N ARG A 421 5.31 26.13 14.89
CA ARG A 421 5.93 24.89 15.37
C ARG A 421 5.30 23.69 14.69
N MET A 422 6.15 22.73 14.31
CA MET A 422 5.70 21.43 13.86
C MET A 422 5.10 20.64 15.05
N ARG A 423 3.84 20.24 14.92
CA ARG A 423 3.10 19.44 15.89
C ARG A 423 2.61 18.15 15.23
N SER A 424 2.11 17.22 16.05
CA SER A 424 1.50 15.98 15.56
C SER A 424 0.34 15.52 16.42
N VAL A 425 -0.62 14.85 15.79
CA VAL A 425 -1.57 13.94 16.44
C VAL A 425 -1.15 12.50 16.14
N GLN A 426 -1.20 11.63 17.15
CA GLN A 426 -0.75 10.25 17.09
C GLN A 426 -1.86 9.31 17.61
N PRO A 427 -2.96 9.18 16.85
CA PRO A 427 -4.04 8.27 17.23
C PRO A 427 -3.58 6.81 17.22
N ASP A 428 -4.28 5.98 17.98
CA ASP A 428 -4.12 4.52 17.97
C ASP A 428 -4.63 3.87 16.68
N ALA A 429 -5.62 4.49 16.03
CA ALA A 429 -6.03 4.11 14.68
C ALA A 429 -6.62 5.29 13.93
N PHE A 430 -6.64 5.18 12.61
CA PHE A 430 -7.46 6.03 11.75
C PHE A 430 -8.30 5.14 10.84
N GLY A 431 -9.55 5.50 10.58
CA GLY A 431 -10.38 4.76 9.64
C GLY A 431 -11.30 5.66 8.83
N MET A 432 -11.81 5.12 7.73
CA MET A 432 -12.83 5.75 6.88
C MET A 432 -13.95 4.73 6.66
N LEU A 433 -15.15 5.08 7.11
CA LEU A 433 -16.34 4.24 6.97
C LEU A 433 -17.26 4.82 5.89
N HIS A 434 -17.60 4.00 4.90
CA HIS A 434 -18.57 4.34 3.88
C HIS A 434 -19.98 3.98 4.34
N ARG A 435 -20.92 4.91 4.12
CA ARG A 435 -22.35 4.74 4.37
C ARG A 435 -23.14 5.45 3.28
N GLY A 436 -23.80 4.70 2.41
CA GLY A 436 -24.49 5.28 1.25
C GLY A 436 -23.46 5.88 0.30
N ASN A 437 -23.53 7.20 0.06
CA ASN A 437 -22.54 7.94 -0.74
C ASN A 437 -21.58 8.79 0.12
N ALA A 438 -21.67 8.68 1.45
CA ALA A 438 -20.87 9.48 2.38
C ALA A 438 -19.73 8.66 2.96
N VAL A 439 -18.55 9.28 3.04
CA VAL A 439 -17.39 8.72 3.74
C VAL A 439 -17.19 9.48 5.05
N ARG A 440 -17.10 8.76 6.17
CA ARG A 440 -16.85 9.33 7.49
C ARG A 440 -15.46 8.94 8.01
N PRO A 441 -14.50 9.88 8.04
CA PRO A 441 -13.21 9.64 8.66
C PRO A 441 -13.33 9.65 10.19
N PHE A 442 -12.49 8.89 10.87
CA PHE A 442 -12.38 8.94 12.33
C PHE A 442 -10.97 8.63 12.81
N PHE A 443 -10.60 9.22 13.95
CA PHE A 443 -9.48 8.83 14.78
C PHE A 443 -9.97 7.97 15.94
N LEU A 444 -9.17 7.00 16.35
CA LEU A 444 -9.39 6.20 17.55
C LEU A 444 -8.27 6.46 18.54
N GLU A 445 -8.64 6.70 19.79
CA GLU A 445 -7.78 6.70 20.95
C GLU A 445 -8.34 5.72 21.97
N TRP A 446 -7.52 4.77 22.39
CA TRP A 446 -7.80 3.92 23.54
C TRP A 446 -7.06 4.52 24.74
N GLU A 447 -7.73 4.71 25.86
CA GLU A 447 -7.15 5.36 27.04
C GLU A 447 -7.31 4.50 28.28
N ARG A 448 -6.18 4.18 28.91
CA ARG A 448 -6.12 3.28 30.08
C ARG A 448 -5.60 3.96 31.34
N ARG A 449 -4.91 5.09 31.20
CA ARG A 449 -4.09 5.68 32.29
C ARG A 449 -4.51 7.10 32.65
N ALA A 450 -5.19 7.81 31.75
CA ALA A 450 -5.64 9.16 32.02
C ALA A 450 -6.83 9.16 32.97
N VAL A 451 -6.55 9.14 34.28
CA VAL A 451 -7.57 9.23 35.35
C VAL A 451 -7.63 10.62 36.01
N ARG A 452 -6.60 11.46 35.81
CA ARG A 452 -6.52 12.80 36.40
C ARG A 452 -6.93 13.87 35.39
N PRO A 453 -7.61 14.96 35.79
CA PRO A 453 -8.02 16.03 34.86
C PRO A 453 -6.87 16.60 34.03
N VAL A 454 -5.69 16.79 34.63
CA VAL A 454 -4.50 17.30 33.93
C VAL A 454 -4.03 16.34 32.82
N THR A 455 -4.03 15.03 33.06
CA THR A 455 -3.60 14.06 32.04
C THR A 455 -4.65 13.88 30.95
N MET A 456 -5.94 14.00 31.29
CA MET A 456 -7.05 14.04 30.34
C MET A 456 -6.97 15.26 29.41
N ALA A 457 -6.76 16.46 29.97
CA ALA A 457 -6.58 17.68 29.18
C ALA A 457 -5.35 17.59 28.26
N ALA A 458 -4.24 17.04 28.77
CA ALA A 458 -3.03 16.80 27.98
C ALA A 458 -3.27 15.84 26.80
N ARG A 459 -4.15 14.84 26.97
CA ARG A 459 -4.55 13.89 25.90
C ARG A 459 -5.37 14.58 24.80
N LEU A 460 -6.24 15.52 25.17
CA LEU A 460 -7.08 16.27 24.23
C LEU A 460 -6.32 17.40 23.51
N ALA A 461 -5.31 18.00 24.15
CA ALA A 461 -4.61 19.18 23.65
C ALA A 461 -4.03 19.05 22.21
N PRO A 462 -3.45 17.91 21.76
CA PRO A 462 -3.04 17.74 20.37
C PRO A 462 -4.20 17.88 19.37
N TYR A 463 -5.38 17.38 19.71
CA TYR A 463 -6.58 17.50 18.87
C TYR A 463 -7.09 18.93 18.85
N LEU A 464 -7.18 19.62 19.99
CA LEU A 464 -7.58 21.04 20.00
C LEU A 464 -6.68 21.88 19.09
N ARG A 465 -5.35 21.66 19.13
CA ARG A 465 -4.43 22.32 18.19
C ARG A 465 -4.65 21.90 16.74
N TYR A 466 -4.92 20.62 16.47
CA TYR A 466 -5.15 20.14 15.11
C TYR A 466 -6.43 20.74 14.50
N TYR A 467 -7.53 20.76 15.27
CA TYR A 467 -8.83 21.28 14.85
C TYR A 467 -8.93 22.80 14.88
N SER A 468 -8.00 23.50 15.54
CA SER A 468 -7.83 24.95 15.37
C SER A 468 -7.28 25.37 13.99
N THR A 469 -6.93 24.40 13.13
CA THR A 469 -6.44 24.63 11.77
C THR A 469 -7.38 24.01 10.73
N HIS A 470 -7.18 24.32 9.45
CA HIS A 470 -7.93 23.67 8.35
C HIS A 470 -7.48 22.22 8.04
N ARG A 471 -6.41 21.75 8.70
CA ARG A 471 -5.78 20.45 8.41
C ARG A 471 -6.71 19.23 8.54
N PRO A 472 -7.65 19.13 9.49
CA PRO A 472 -8.54 17.98 9.54
C PRO A 472 -9.29 17.78 8.23
N THR A 473 -9.80 18.85 7.62
CA THR A 473 -10.49 18.77 6.33
C THR A 473 -9.51 18.54 5.18
N ASP A 474 -8.37 19.26 5.15
CA ASP A 474 -7.39 19.11 4.07
C ASP A 474 -6.80 17.69 3.96
N ASP A 475 -6.54 17.07 5.12
CA ASP A 475 -5.91 15.75 5.19
C ASP A 475 -6.92 14.62 4.93
N HIS A 476 -8.20 14.85 5.21
CA HIS A 476 -9.21 13.79 5.27
C HIS A 476 -10.40 13.95 4.31
N GLY A 477 -10.57 15.13 3.69
CA GLY A 477 -11.72 15.50 2.87
C GLY A 477 -12.96 15.91 3.68
N ALA A 478 -13.01 15.51 4.95
CA ALA A 478 -14.00 15.90 5.94
C ALA A 478 -13.33 15.89 7.32
N GLN A 479 -13.87 16.61 8.29
CA GLN A 479 -13.36 16.57 9.66
C GLN A 479 -13.55 15.16 10.25
N PRO A 480 -12.48 14.48 10.69
CA PRO A 480 -12.62 13.17 11.31
C PRO A 480 -13.36 13.26 12.64
N ASP A 481 -14.20 12.29 12.98
CA ASP A 481 -14.67 12.13 14.36
C ASP A 481 -13.49 11.67 15.24
N VAL A 482 -13.36 12.17 16.47
CA VAL A 482 -12.37 11.68 17.44
C VAL A 482 -13.06 10.72 18.40
N LEU A 483 -12.79 9.43 18.26
CA LEU A 483 -13.32 8.38 19.12
C LEU A 483 -12.36 8.14 20.28
N ILE A 484 -12.81 8.33 21.52
CA ILE A 484 -12.01 8.05 22.71
C ILE A 484 -12.70 6.95 23.52
N VAL A 485 -11.96 5.88 23.82
CA VAL A 485 -12.47 4.73 24.57
C VAL A 485 -11.69 4.58 25.88
N PHE A 486 -12.40 4.68 27.00
CA PHE A 486 -11.86 4.41 28.33
C PHE A 486 -12.07 2.96 28.77
N ASP A 487 -11.28 2.48 29.73
CA ASP A 487 -11.51 1.16 30.33
C ASP A 487 -12.77 1.14 31.22
N ASP A 488 -13.10 2.24 31.91
CA ASP A 488 -14.26 2.38 32.81
C ASP A 488 -15.13 3.64 32.55
N ASP A 489 -16.34 3.63 33.12
CA ASP A 489 -17.40 4.64 32.96
C ASP A 489 -17.13 5.94 33.75
N ILE A 490 -16.48 5.84 34.90
CA ILE A 490 -16.09 6.99 35.74
C ILE A 490 -15.09 7.86 34.98
N ALA A 491 -14.04 7.25 34.40
CA ALA A 491 -13.04 7.94 33.61
C ALA A 491 -13.66 8.60 32.36
N GLN A 492 -14.57 7.91 31.67
CA GLN A 492 -15.33 8.48 30.55
C GLN A 492 -16.11 9.74 30.98
N THR A 493 -16.86 9.66 32.09
CA THR A 493 -17.67 10.77 32.61
C THR A 493 -16.81 11.97 32.99
N HIS A 494 -15.70 11.73 33.69
CA HIS A 494 -14.73 12.76 34.04
C HIS A 494 -14.11 13.41 32.79
N PHE A 495 -13.74 12.60 31.79
CA PHE A 495 -13.17 13.11 30.55
C PHE A 495 -14.16 14.00 29.77
N LEU A 496 -15.44 13.64 29.73
CA LEU A 496 -16.47 14.48 29.08
C LEU A 496 -16.59 15.87 29.73
N ARG A 497 -16.44 15.96 31.05
CA ARG A 497 -16.40 17.25 31.76
C ARG A 497 -15.15 18.04 31.37
N VAL A 498 -13.97 17.43 31.47
CA VAL A 498 -12.70 18.07 31.11
C VAL A 498 -12.69 18.52 29.65
N ALA A 499 -13.18 17.70 28.73
CA ALA A 499 -13.24 18.03 27.31
C ALA A 499 -14.13 19.25 27.05
N ARG A 500 -15.29 19.34 27.72
CA ARG A 500 -16.19 20.50 27.62
C ARG A 500 -15.51 21.78 28.11
N GLU A 501 -14.86 21.72 29.26
CA GLU A 501 -14.13 22.85 29.85
C GLU A 501 -12.99 23.30 28.93
N GLU A 502 -12.20 22.36 28.40
CA GLU A 502 -11.06 22.66 27.52
C GLU A 502 -11.49 23.20 26.14
N MET A 503 -12.58 22.68 25.57
CA MET A 503 -13.16 23.21 24.34
C MET A 503 -13.68 24.63 24.54
N ALA A 504 -14.40 24.88 25.63
CA ALA A 504 -14.88 26.23 25.97
C ALA A 504 -13.72 27.21 26.19
N ARG A 505 -12.68 26.77 26.92
CA ARG A 505 -11.48 27.58 27.22
C ARG A 505 -10.68 27.96 25.96
N THR A 506 -10.62 27.06 24.97
CA THR A 506 -9.85 27.30 23.73
C THR A 506 -10.68 27.88 22.60
N GLY A 507 -12.01 27.85 22.69
CA GLY A 507 -12.91 28.22 21.60
C GLY A 507 -12.88 27.24 20.42
N VAL A 508 -12.30 26.05 20.58
CA VAL A 508 -12.15 25.05 19.52
C VAL A 508 -13.12 23.89 19.75
N SER A 509 -13.97 23.63 18.77
CA SER A 509 -14.82 22.43 18.77
C SER A 509 -14.08 21.24 18.15
N VAL A 510 -14.14 20.08 18.81
CA VAL A 510 -13.67 18.80 18.27
C VAL A 510 -14.89 17.86 18.20
N PRO A 511 -15.16 17.19 17.06
CA PRO A 511 -16.24 16.22 16.91
C PRO A 511 -15.91 14.94 17.71
N LEU A 512 -16.08 15.04 19.02
CA LEU A 512 -15.58 14.07 20.01
C LEU A 512 -16.69 13.11 20.42
N LEU A 513 -16.43 11.81 20.26
CA LEU A 513 -17.28 10.72 20.72
C LEU A 513 -16.53 9.92 21.78
N VAL A 514 -17.09 9.82 22.98
CA VAL A 514 -16.43 9.15 24.10
C VAL A 514 -17.25 7.94 24.54
N SER A 515 -16.61 6.79 24.65
CA SER A 515 -17.19 5.55 25.17
C SER A 515 -16.31 4.96 26.28
N HIS A 516 -16.81 3.92 26.93
CA HIS A 516 -15.99 3.00 27.71
C HIS A 516 -16.12 1.56 27.19
N ARG A 517 -15.19 0.69 27.60
CA ARG A 517 -15.04 -0.67 27.09
C ARG A 517 -16.29 -1.53 27.28
N LYS A 518 -16.85 -1.57 28.50
CA LYS A 518 -18.01 -2.42 28.83
C LYS A 518 -19.22 -2.11 27.95
N LEU A 519 -19.51 -0.83 27.71
CA LEU A 519 -20.62 -0.43 26.85
C LEU A 519 -20.35 -0.78 25.38
N LEU A 520 -19.11 -0.64 24.89
CA LEU A 520 -18.75 -1.10 23.54
C LEU A 520 -18.83 -2.62 23.38
N GLU A 521 -18.55 -3.39 24.43
CA GLU A 521 -18.71 -4.85 24.37
C GLU A 521 -20.20 -5.24 24.25
N GLN A 522 -21.10 -4.43 24.81
CA GLN A 522 -22.56 -4.64 24.76
C GLN A 522 -23.18 -4.15 23.44
N GLU A 523 -22.92 -2.90 23.06
CA GLU A 523 -23.57 -2.20 21.93
C GLU A 523 -22.75 -2.29 20.63
N GLY A 524 -21.45 -2.49 20.75
CA GLY A 524 -20.47 -2.46 19.67
C GLY A 524 -20.15 -1.05 19.13
N PRO A 525 -19.09 -0.91 18.31
CA PRO A 525 -18.61 0.38 17.80
C PRO A 525 -19.62 1.19 16.98
N LEU A 526 -20.57 0.53 16.30
CA LEU A 526 -21.64 1.19 15.54
C LEU A 526 -22.96 1.29 16.31
N GLY A 527 -23.03 0.81 17.56
CA GLY A 527 -24.20 0.86 18.42
C GLY A 527 -24.39 2.21 19.11
N ARG A 528 -25.33 2.28 20.07
CA ARG A 528 -25.57 3.45 20.91
C ARG A 528 -24.61 3.47 22.10
N ALA A 529 -23.31 3.48 21.80
CA ALA A 529 -22.25 3.38 22.81
C ALA A 529 -21.58 4.73 23.11
N TRP A 530 -21.94 5.81 22.42
CA TRP A 530 -21.10 7.00 22.36
C TRP A 530 -21.77 8.18 23.04
N LEU A 531 -21.00 8.94 23.81
CA LEU A 531 -21.42 10.20 24.41
C LEU A 531 -20.67 11.37 23.77
N THR A 532 -21.28 12.55 23.77
CA THR A 532 -20.65 13.81 23.32
C THR A 532 -20.56 14.79 24.48
N PRO A 533 -19.55 15.69 24.51
CA PRO A 533 -19.51 16.73 25.53
C PRO A 533 -20.78 17.58 25.50
N GLY A 534 -21.58 17.52 26.58
CA GLY A 534 -22.83 18.28 26.72
C GLY A 534 -24.12 17.47 26.50
N VAL A 535 -24.05 16.24 25.96
CA VAL A 535 -25.21 15.34 25.81
C VAL A 535 -24.96 14.06 26.60
N LEU A 536 -25.80 13.80 27.61
CA LEU A 536 -25.68 12.62 28.48
C LEU A 536 -26.33 11.37 27.89
N GLU A 537 -27.15 11.49 26.85
CA GLU A 537 -27.76 10.35 26.19
C GLU A 537 -26.81 9.68 25.18
N PRO A 538 -26.68 8.35 25.20
CA PRO A 538 -25.91 7.62 24.21
C PRO A 538 -26.43 7.81 22.78
N VAL A 539 -25.55 8.32 21.93
CA VAL A 539 -25.72 8.48 20.50
C VAL A 539 -25.10 7.31 19.75
N GLN A 540 -25.57 7.10 18.53
CA GLN A 540 -24.96 6.15 17.62
C GLN A 540 -23.82 6.84 16.88
N ALA A 541 -22.62 6.26 16.86
CA ALA A 541 -21.54 6.79 16.04
C ALA A 541 -21.89 6.72 14.55
N PHE A 542 -21.39 7.70 13.80
CA PHE A 542 -21.58 7.77 12.34
C PHE A 542 -23.06 7.85 11.91
N ARG A 543 -23.92 8.53 12.68
CA ARG A 543 -25.28 8.91 12.23
C ARG A 543 -25.18 9.80 11.00
N ALA A 544 -26.13 9.71 10.07
CA ALA A 544 -26.18 10.69 8.97
C ALA A 544 -26.41 12.08 9.58
N PRO A 545 -25.86 13.15 8.97
CA PRO A 545 -26.26 14.50 9.34
C PRO A 545 -27.76 14.68 9.19
#